data_AF-A0A8C0IN14-F1
#
_entry.id   AF-A0A8C0IN14-F1
#
_cell.length_a   1.000
_cell.length_b   1.000
_cell.length_c   1.000
_cell.angle_alpha   90.00
_cell.angle_beta   90.00
_cell.angle_gamma   90.00
#
_symmetry.space_group_name_H-M   'P 1'
#
loop_
_entity.id
_entity.type
_entity.pdbx_description
1 polymer ?
#
loop_
_entity_poly.entity_id
_entity_poly.type
_entity_poly.pdbx_seq_one_letter_code
_entity_poly.pdbx_strand_id
1 'polypeptide(L)' 'MEFSEETLRTQLVKYKFRDLTIEELKNVVKIYPNFRFSMDTYTFKDGSLKDLLNFSGTIPVKYQGKVNN' A
#
# COMPACT_ATOMS: atom_id res chain seq x y z
N MET A 1 -6.13 2.93 -7.66
CA MET A 1 -5.15 3.83 -8.29
C MET A 1 -4.36 3.01 -9.30
N GLU A 2 -4.02 3.55 -10.46
CA GLU A 2 -3.07 2.88 -11.37
C GLU A 2 -1.63 3.12 -10.89
N PHE A 3 -0.76 2.13 -11.11
CA PHE A 3 0.64 2.22 -10.69
C PHE A 3 1.42 3.14 -11.65
N SER A 4 1.71 4.36 -11.19
CA SER A 4 2.59 5.32 -11.87
C SER A 4 3.62 5.85 -10.88
N GLU A 5 4.90 5.62 -11.18
CA GLU A 5 6.01 6.07 -10.31
C GLU A 5 6.03 7.59 -10.15
N GLU A 6 5.72 8.34 -11.20
CA GLU A 6 5.69 9.80 -11.18
C GLU A 6 4.57 10.30 -10.27
N THR A 7 3.38 9.72 -10.38
CA THR A 7 2.25 10.04 -9.50
C THR A 7 2.57 9.70 -8.04
N LEU A 8 3.17 8.54 -7.79
CA LEU A 8 3.58 8.12 -6.46
C LEU A 8 4.65 9.02 -5.87
N ARG A 9 5.61 9.50 -6.67
CA ARG A 9 6.64 10.45 -6.22
C ARG A 9 6.03 11.77 -5.73
N THR A 10 4.97 12.24 -6.37
CA THR A 10 4.22 13.43 -5.96
C THR A 10 3.40 13.18 -4.69
N GLN A 11 2.68 12.05 -4.62
CA GLN A 11 1.82 11.73 -3.47
C GLN A 11 2.61 11.44 -2.20
N LEU A 12 3.76 10.78 -2.33
CA LEU A 12 4.61 10.37 -1.21
C LEU A 12 5.67 11.43 -0.86
N VAL A 13 5.50 12.69 -1.27
CA VAL A 13 6.47 13.77 -0.97
C VAL A 13 6.72 13.97 0.53
N LYS A 14 5.74 13.64 1.38
CA LYS A 14 5.84 13.74 2.84
C LYS A 14 6.47 12.50 3.51
N TYR A 15 6.84 11.48 2.74
CA TYR A 15 7.47 10.26 3.26
C TYR A 15 8.98 10.45 3.40
N LYS A 16 9.54 10.06 4.55
CA LYS A 16 10.98 10.17 4.83
C LYS A 16 11.83 9.34 3.86
N PHE A 17 11.34 8.16 3.48
CA PHE A 17 12.03 7.21 2.60
C PHE A 17 11.16 6.90 1.38
N ARG A 18 10.85 7.95 0.61
CA ARG A 18 9.92 7.89 -0.52
C ARG A 18 10.32 6.83 -1.55
N ASP A 19 11.56 6.87 -2.02
CA ASP A 19 11.99 6.04 -3.14
C ASP A 19 12.03 4.55 -2.75
N LEU A 20 12.45 4.25 -1.52
CA LEU A 20 12.37 2.89 -0.95
C LEU A 20 10.91 2.43 -0.81
N THR A 21 10.00 3.30 -0.39
CA THR A 21 8.56 2.96 -0.28
C THR A 21 7.97 2.61 -1.64
N ILE A 22 8.35 3.33 -2.70
CA ILE A 22 7.91 3.07 -4.08
C ILE A 22 8.48 1.74 -4.59
N GLU A 23 9.75 1.45 -4.31
CA GLU A 23 10.38 0.18 -4.69
C GLU A 23 9.68 -1.03 -4.04
N GLU A 24 9.41 -0.97 -2.73
CA GLU A 24 8.68 -2.02 -2.02
C GLU A 24 7.23 -2.16 -2.52
N LEU A 25 6.57 -1.04 -2.81
CA LEU A 25 5.22 -1.05 -3.38
C LEU A 25 5.16 -1.79 -4.73
N LYS A 26 6.17 -1.62 -5.61
CA LYS A 26 6.26 -2.38 -6.88
C LYS A 26 6.31 -3.87 -6.62
N ASN A 27 7.11 -4.29 -5.65
CA ASN A 27 7.27 -5.70 -5.30
C ASN A 27 5.95 -6.30 -4.81
N VAL A 28 5.23 -5.59 -3.94
CA VAL A 28 3.92 -6.03 -3.42
C VAL A 28 2.89 -6.17 -4.54
N VAL A 29 2.76 -5.16 -5.41
CA VAL A 29 1.81 -5.19 -6.53
C VAL A 29 2.13 -6.31 -7.54
N LYS A 30 3.42 -6.61 -7.75
CA LYS A 30 3.86 -7.72 -8.60
C LYS A 30 3.51 -9.08 -8.01
N ILE A 31 3.62 -9.25 -6.70
CA ILE A 31 3.34 -10.52 -6.00
C ILE A 31 1.82 -10.73 -5.82
N TYR A 32 1.08 -9.64 -5.55
CA TYR A 32 -0.34 -9.66 -5.25
C TYR A 32 -1.11 -8.72 -6.20
N PRO A 33 -1.41 -9.14 -7.44
CA PRO A 33 -2.03 -8.27 -8.44
C PRO A 33 -3.45 -7.80 -8.09
N ASN A 34 -4.14 -8.51 -7.20
CA ASN A 34 -5.47 -8.12 -6.71
C ASN A 34 -5.40 -7.14 -5.52
N PHE A 35 -4.21 -6.89 -4.97
CA PHE A 35 -4.01 -5.94 -3.90
C PHE A 35 -4.06 -4.53 -4.47
N ARG A 36 -4.99 -3.73 -3.98
CA ARG A 36 -5.15 -2.33 -4.37
C ARG A 36 -4.40 -1.45 -3.39
N PHE A 37 -4.00 -0.28 -3.85
CA PHE A 37 -3.45 0.76 -2.98
C PHE A 37 -4.12 2.11 -3.23
N SER A 38 -4.17 2.92 -2.18
CA SER A 38 -4.81 4.23 -2.11
C SER A 38 -4.08 5.13 -1.11
N MET A 39 -4.27 6.45 -1.23
CA MET A 39 -3.93 7.38 -0.17
C MET A 39 -5.20 7.58 0.67
N ASP A 40 -5.17 7.17 1.93
CA ASP A 40 -6.32 7.22 2.84
C ASP A 40 -5.96 7.97 4.12
N THR A 41 -6.93 8.67 4.71
CA THR A 41 -6.73 9.40 5.97
C THR A 41 -6.69 8.42 7.15
N TYR A 42 -5.55 8.37 7.82
CA TYR A 42 -5.36 7.62 9.06
C TYR A 42 -5.51 8.53 10.28
N THR A 43 -6.25 8.07 11.29
CA THR A 43 -6.37 8.74 12.59
C THR A 43 -5.39 8.12 13.57
N PHE A 44 -4.41 8.90 14.03
CA PHE A 44 -3.47 8.47 15.06
C PHE A 44 -4.12 8.42 16.44
N LYS A 45 -3.46 7.76 17.38
CA LYS A 45 -3.94 7.59 18.77
C LYS A 45 -4.15 8.92 19.51
N ASP A 46 -3.42 9.96 19.13
CA ASP A 46 -3.55 11.32 19.66
C ASP A 46 -4.68 12.12 18.99
N GLY A 47 -5.43 11.50 18.09
CA GLY A 47 -6.51 12.13 17.32
C GLY A 47 -6.03 12.91 16.09
N SER A 48 -4.72 13.00 15.84
CA SER A 48 -4.21 13.67 14.66
C SER A 48 -4.52 12.87 13.39
N LEU A 49 -4.75 13.59 12.28
CA LEU A 49 -5.09 13.01 10.98
C LEU A 49 -3.92 13.12 10.02
N LYS A 50 -3.70 12.07 9.22
CA LYS A 50 -2.70 12.10 8.14
C LYS A 50 -3.06 11.19 7.00
N ASP A 51 -2.92 11.69 5.78
CA ASP A 51 -3.05 10.87 4.59
C ASP A 51 -1.81 9.98 4.43
N LEU A 52 -2.04 8.67 4.38
CA LEU A 52 -1.01 7.65 4.26
C LEU A 52 -1.38 6.69 3.12
N LEU A 53 -0.35 6.16 2.47
CA LEU A 53 -0.47 5.02 1.57
C LEU A 53 -1.02 3.83 2.34
N ASN A 54 -2.10 3.27 1.83
CA ASN A 54 -2.80 2.13 2.36
C ASN A 54 -2.90 1.04 1.30
N PHE A 55 -2.87 -0.22 1.76
CA PHE A 55 -3.15 -1.38 0.95
C PHE A 55 -4.51 -1.97 1.33
N SER A 56 -5.31 -2.31 0.33
CA SER A 56 -6.61 -2.94 0.52
C SER A 56 -6.75 -4.15 -0.40
N GLY A 57 -7.25 -5.24 0.13
CA GLY A 57 -7.43 -6.50 -0.59
C GLY A 57 -7.18 -7.70 0.30
N THR A 58 -6.96 -8.83 -0.34
CA THR A 58 -6.80 -10.14 0.28
C THR A 58 -5.44 -10.73 -0.07
N ILE A 59 -4.84 -11.45 0.87
CA ILE A 59 -3.65 -12.26 0.62
C ILE A 59 -4.03 -13.74 0.64
N PRO A 60 -3.48 -14.57 -0.26
CA PRO A 60 -3.71 -16.01 -0.23
C PRO A 60 -3.08 -16.63 1.03
N VAL A 61 -3.92 -17.17 1.91
CA VAL A 61 -3.50 -17.87 3.12
C VAL A 61 -3.86 -19.35 3.03
N LYS A 62 -2.86 -20.21 3.28
CA LYS A 62 -3.06 -21.67 3.39
C LYS A 62 -3.53 -22.03 4.79
N TYR A 63 -4.71 -22.64 4.89
CA TYR A 63 -5.23 -23.19 6.13
C TYR A 63 -5.87 -24.56 5.86
N GLN A 64 -5.46 -25.59 6.62
CA GLN A 64 -5.94 -26.97 6.47
C GLN A 64 -5.91 -27.50 5.03
N GLY A 65 -4.82 -27.20 4.30
CA GLY A 65 -4.64 -27.62 2.91
C GLY A 65 -5.44 -26.84 1.86
N LYS A 66 -6.26 -25.85 2.26
CA LYS A 66 -7.01 -24.98 1.36
C LYS A 66 -6.40 -23.57 1.32
N VAL A 67 -6.39 -22.95 0.14
CA VAL A 67 -5.98 -21.55 -0.04
C VAL A 67 -7.24 -20.68 0.00
N ASN A 68 -7.27 -19.70 0.91
CA ASN A 68 -8.32 -18.70 1.01
C ASN A 68 -7.75 -17.33 0.71
N ASN A 69 -8.56 -16.45 0.13
CA ASN A 69 -8.25 -15.03 -0.06
C ASN A 69 -9.19 -14.22 0.83
#